data_AF-T1K4R0-F1
#
_entry.id   AF-T1K4R0-F1
#
_cell.length_a   1.000
_cell.length_b   1.000
_cell.length_c   1.000
_cell.angle_alpha   90.00
_cell.angle_beta   90.00
_cell.angle_gamma   90.00
#
_symmetry.space_group_name_H-M   'P 1'
#
loop_
_entity.id
_entity.type
_entity.pdbx_description
1 polymer ?
#
loop_
_entity_poly.entity_id
_entity_poly.type
_entity_poly.pdbx_seq_one_letter_code
_entity_poly.pdbx_strand_id
1 'polypeptide(L)'
;MKRDFTVNGTLDNQAQGCFFDGDQKFHLAGSQWHPYIPPFGFDRCSVCTCLPETLTITCKQSITCPALTCSPEEAYRENASDCCKKCPNIIQVKSIDAGDELSDQSLGPRVKSANELVLAGGCIFNERVYPNGDEWHPYVAPFGEMRCVKCHCKNKTIKCGRIKCPSVTCSKPIIPEDRCCPVCSDD
;
A
#
# COMPACT_ATOMS: atom_id res chain seq x y z
N MET A 1 29.39 -5.36 26.02
CA MET A 1 29.93 -5.92 27.28
C MET A 1 29.35 -7.31 27.47
N LYS A 2 30.19 -8.35 27.59
CA LYS A 2 29.72 -9.70 27.93
C LYS A 2 29.34 -9.71 29.41
N ARG A 3 28.17 -10.24 29.78
CA ARG A 3 27.81 -10.46 31.19
C ARG A 3 27.24 -11.86 31.32
N ASP A 4 27.93 -12.70 32.10
CA ASP A 4 27.50 -14.05 32.45
C ASP A 4 26.62 -13.96 33.71
N PHE A 5 25.41 -14.51 33.65
CA PHE A 5 24.54 -14.67 34.82
C PHE A 5 24.48 -16.17 35.18
N THR A 6 24.96 -16.52 36.37
CA THR A 6 24.86 -17.87 36.94
C THR A 6 23.55 -17.99 37.71
N VAL A 7 22.61 -18.81 37.21
CA VAL A 7 21.43 -19.22 37.97
C VAL A 7 21.75 -20.53 38.68
N ASN A 8 21.64 -20.55 40.01
CA ASN A 8 21.90 -21.72 40.84
C ASN A 8 20.93 -22.87 40.53
N GLY A 9 21.44 -24.03 40.10
CA GLY A 9 20.74 -25.31 40.15
C GLY A 9 20.97 -26.22 38.93
N THR A 10 21.80 -27.25 39.13
CA THR A 10 21.99 -28.46 38.30
C THR A 10 22.65 -28.31 36.91
N LEU A 11 23.55 -29.26 36.61
CA LEU A 11 24.57 -29.25 35.55
C LEU A 11 24.04 -29.04 34.11
N ASP A 12 24.67 -28.05 33.46
CA ASP A 12 24.81 -27.75 32.03
C ASP A 12 23.55 -27.58 31.16
N ASN A 13 23.08 -26.33 31.11
CA ASN A 13 23.36 -25.52 29.92
C ASN A 13 23.30 -24.04 30.33
N GLN A 14 24.46 -23.40 30.52
CA GLN A 14 24.51 -21.97 30.79
C GLN A 14 23.86 -21.27 29.58
N ALA A 15 22.66 -20.72 29.77
CA ALA A 15 21.88 -20.12 28.70
C ALA A 15 22.62 -18.88 28.17
N GLN A 16 23.50 -19.11 27.18
CA GLN A 16 24.23 -18.07 26.50
C GLN A 16 23.25 -17.23 25.69
N GLY A 17 23.55 -15.95 25.55
CA GLY A 17 22.65 -15.02 24.92
C GLY A 17 23.21 -13.62 24.84
N CYS A 18 22.38 -12.72 24.36
CA CYS A 18 22.73 -11.35 24.08
C CYS A 18 21.85 -10.42 24.91
N PHE A 19 22.45 -9.39 25.50
CA PHE A 19 21.70 -8.31 26.11
C PHE A 19 21.52 -7.17 25.11
N PHE A 20 20.27 -6.77 24.86
CA PHE A 20 19.96 -5.67 23.95
C PHE A 20 19.65 -4.40 24.74
N ASP A 21 20.49 -3.38 24.62
CA ASP A 21 20.32 -2.14 25.37
C ASP A 21 19.03 -1.38 24.99
N GLY A 22 18.52 -1.56 23.77
CA GLY A 22 17.32 -0.86 23.28
C GLY A 22 16.05 -1.21 24.05
N ASP A 23 15.88 -2.48 24.45
CA ASP A 23 14.72 -2.95 25.22
C ASP A 23 15.07 -3.36 26.66
N GLN A 24 16.35 -3.23 27.05
CA GLN A 24 16.92 -3.67 28.33
C GLN A 24 16.64 -5.16 28.65
N LYS A 25 16.55 -6.02 27.63
CA LYS A 25 16.27 -7.45 27.81
C LYS A 25 17.42 -8.34 27.38
N PHE A 26 17.48 -9.50 28.04
CA PHE A 26 18.34 -10.61 27.67
C PHE A 26 17.60 -11.53 26.71
N HIS A 27 18.27 -11.90 25.62
CA HIS A 27 17.76 -12.72 24.52
C HIS A 27 18.64 -13.95 24.38
N LEU A 28 18.03 -15.14 24.34
CA LEU A 28 18.76 -16.39 24.24
C LEU A 28 19.53 -16.51 22.91
N ALA A 29 20.66 -17.20 22.93
CA ALA A 29 21.42 -17.55 21.73
C ALA A 29 20.50 -18.23 20.70
N GLY A 30 20.49 -17.72 19.47
CA GLY A 30 19.62 -18.16 18.37
C GLY A 30 18.23 -17.54 18.33
N SER A 31 17.85 -16.72 19.32
CA SER A 31 16.55 -16.04 19.29
C SER A 31 16.50 -14.94 18.23
N GLN A 32 15.27 -14.67 17.75
CA GLN A 32 14.95 -13.58 16.86
C GLN A 32 13.82 -12.73 17.44
N TRP A 33 13.92 -11.41 17.35
CA TRP A 33 12.92 -10.49 17.89
C TRP A 33 12.84 -9.17 17.11
N HIS A 34 11.71 -8.48 17.25
CA HIS A 34 11.57 -7.09 16.84
C HIS A 34 12.02 -6.17 17.97
N PRO A 35 13.03 -5.30 17.76
CA PRO A 35 13.57 -4.47 18.85
C PRO A 35 12.58 -3.39 19.25
N TYR A 36 12.49 -3.11 20.55
CA TYR A 36 11.85 -1.90 21.04
C TYR A 36 12.87 -0.75 21.00
N ILE A 37 12.50 0.37 20.39
CA ILE A 37 13.36 1.54 20.22
C ILE A 37 12.63 2.76 20.82
N PRO A 38 12.90 3.13 22.09
CA PRO A 38 12.32 4.33 22.69
C PRO A 38 12.74 5.61 21.93
N PRO A 39 11.86 6.63 21.77
CA PRO A 39 10.44 6.69 22.16
C PRO A 39 9.47 6.06 21.14
N PHE A 40 9.97 5.47 20.05
CA PHE A 40 9.20 5.08 18.86
C PHE A 40 8.49 3.73 18.96
N GLY A 41 8.81 2.91 19.97
CA GLY A 41 8.17 1.63 20.20
C GLY A 41 8.84 0.47 19.45
N PHE A 42 8.10 -0.62 19.22
CA PHE A 42 8.63 -1.78 18.49
C PHE A 42 8.86 -1.47 17.01
N ASP A 43 10.09 -1.66 16.54
CA ASP A 43 10.43 -1.66 15.13
C ASP A 43 10.03 -2.99 14.50
N ARG A 44 8.91 -2.97 13.78
CA ARG A 44 8.34 -4.14 13.08
C ARG A 44 9.00 -4.38 11.72
N CYS A 45 9.91 -3.50 11.29
CA CYS A 45 10.59 -3.55 9.99
C CYS A 45 11.98 -4.18 10.04
N SER A 46 12.49 -4.40 11.25
CA SER A 46 13.80 -5.02 11.49
C SER A 46 13.64 -6.26 12.36
N VAL A 47 14.43 -7.28 12.08
CA VAL A 47 14.55 -8.47 12.93
C VAL A 47 15.96 -8.52 13.48
N CYS A 48 16.07 -8.46 14.79
CA CYS A 48 17.31 -8.67 15.53
C CYS A 48 17.47 -10.16 15.84
N THR A 49 18.69 -10.67 15.67
CA THR A 49 19.06 -12.05 15.99
C THR A 49 20.24 -12.03 16.95
N CYS A 50 20.17 -12.82 18.01
CA CYS A 50 21.33 -13.13 18.85
C CYS A 50 22.08 -14.30 18.21
N LEU A 51 23.22 -14.04 17.58
CA LEU A 51 23.97 -15.08 16.86
C LEU A 51 24.48 -16.15 17.85
N PRO A 52 24.17 -17.45 17.64
CA PRO A 52 24.53 -18.50 18.59
C PRO A 52 26.03 -18.64 18.84
N GLU A 53 26.84 -18.42 17.82
CA GLU A 53 28.30 -18.65 17.88
C GLU A 53 29.06 -17.45 18.46
N THR A 54 28.70 -16.24 18.05
CA THR A 54 29.43 -15.02 18.42
C THR A 54 28.83 -14.31 19.62
N LEU A 55 27.59 -14.64 20.00
CA LEU A 55 26.80 -13.93 21.01
C LEU A 55 26.72 -12.42 20.73
N THR A 56 26.64 -12.07 19.44
CA THR A 56 26.46 -10.69 18.98
C THR A 56 25.07 -10.50 18.43
N ILE A 57 24.49 -9.34 18.73
CA ILE A 57 23.20 -8.94 18.19
C ILE A 57 23.42 -8.40 16.78
N THR A 58 22.66 -8.91 15.82
CA THR A 58 22.59 -8.36 14.47
C THR A 58 21.15 -8.05 14.12
N CYS A 59 20.87 -6.79 13.76
CA CYS A 59 19.55 -6.36 13.33
C CYS A 59 19.60 -6.07 11.85
N LYS A 60 18.81 -6.80 11.06
CA LYS A 60 18.68 -6.56 9.63
C LYS A 60 17.31 -5.95 9.36
N GLN A 61 17.30 -4.84 8.65
CA GLN A 61 16.07 -4.30 8.08
C GLN A 61 15.61 -5.27 6.99
N SER A 62 14.45 -5.88 7.19
CA SER A 62 13.91 -6.87 6.26
C SER A 62 12.98 -6.23 5.24
N ILE A 63 12.51 -5.00 5.48
CA ILE A 63 11.51 -4.33 4.66
C ILE A 63 11.81 -2.83 4.54
N THR A 64 11.93 -2.35 3.30
CA THR A 64 11.93 -0.92 2.95
C THR A 64 10.51 -0.52 2.55
N CYS A 65 9.95 0.50 3.20
CA CYS A 65 8.56 0.89 2.94
C CYS A 65 8.42 1.82 1.73
N PRO A 66 7.35 1.65 0.92
CA PRO A 66 7.01 2.62 -0.11
C PRO A 66 6.74 4.01 0.47
N ALA A 67 7.05 5.04 -0.31
CA ALA A 67 6.67 6.42 0.04
C ALA A 67 5.14 6.55 0.02
N LEU A 68 4.59 7.15 1.07
CA LEU A 68 3.16 7.39 1.21
C LEU A 68 2.77 8.73 0.57
N THR A 69 1.60 8.77 -0.06
CA THR A 69 1.04 9.98 -0.69
C THR A 69 0.05 10.73 0.21
N CYS A 70 -0.25 10.19 1.39
CA CYS A 70 -1.15 10.75 2.40
C CYS A 70 -0.38 11.30 3.59
N SER A 71 -1.07 12.03 4.48
CA SER A 71 -0.47 12.55 5.70
C SER A 71 -0.10 11.43 6.69
N PRO A 72 0.90 11.63 7.56
CA PRO A 72 1.30 10.63 8.56
C PRO A 72 0.18 10.26 9.56
N GLU A 73 -0.77 11.18 9.80
CA GLU A 73 -1.89 11.01 10.72
C GLU A 73 -2.96 10.05 10.15
N GLU A 74 -3.13 10.04 8.83
CA GLU A 74 -4.10 9.18 8.13
C GLU A 74 -3.52 7.80 7.80
N ALA A 75 -2.19 7.65 7.83
CA ALA A 75 -1.50 6.42 7.48
C ALA A 75 -1.68 5.32 8.55
N TYR A 76 -2.17 4.15 8.13
CA TYR A 76 -2.52 3.03 9.03
C TYR A 76 -1.80 1.73 8.66
N ARG A 77 -1.72 0.78 9.59
CA ARG A 77 -1.28 -0.60 9.31
C ARG A 77 -2.51 -1.48 9.22
N GLU A 78 -2.57 -2.32 8.20
CA GLU A 78 -3.70 -3.23 8.01
C GLU A 78 -3.70 -4.31 9.10
N ASN A 79 -2.53 -4.87 9.42
CA ASN A 79 -2.34 -5.78 10.54
C ASN A 79 -1.36 -5.22 11.57
N ALA A 80 -1.55 -5.63 12.83
CA ALA A 80 -0.64 -5.25 13.91
C ALA A 80 0.81 -5.74 13.68
N SER A 81 1.03 -6.78 12.89
CA SER A 81 2.36 -7.29 12.53
C SER A 81 3.03 -6.55 11.37
N ASP A 82 2.29 -5.74 10.60
CA ASP A 82 2.83 -5.15 9.39
C ASP A 82 3.92 -4.11 9.71
N CYS A 83 5.02 -4.17 8.96
CA CYS A 83 6.06 -3.13 9.01
C CYS A 83 5.53 -1.81 8.42
N CYS A 84 5.01 -1.86 7.20
CA CYS A 84 4.67 -0.65 6.45
C CYS A 84 3.25 -0.19 6.71
N LYS A 85 3.11 1.12 6.93
CA LYS A 85 1.81 1.78 6.87
C LYS A 85 1.36 1.87 5.40
N LYS A 86 0.05 1.97 5.19
CA LYS A 86 -0.62 2.20 3.92
C LYS A 86 -1.46 3.47 4.04
N CYS A 87 -1.69 4.14 2.92
CA CYS A 87 -2.67 5.20 2.86
C CYS A 87 -4.07 4.61 2.77
N PRO A 88 -5.06 5.20 3.46
CA PRO A 88 -6.45 4.87 3.19
C PRO A 88 -6.73 5.15 1.72
N ASN A 89 -7.45 4.23 1.06
CA ASN A 89 -7.95 4.43 -0.31
C ASN A 89 -9.04 5.51 -0.29
N ILE A 90 -8.66 6.76 0.00
CA ILE A 90 -9.53 7.93 -0.07
C ILE A 90 -9.51 8.37 -1.53
N ILE A 91 -10.63 8.12 -2.20
CA ILE A 91 -10.84 8.61 -3.55
C ILE A 91 -11.16 10.09 -3.41
N GLN A 92 -10.21 10.95 -3.78
CA GLN A 92 -10.54 12.32 -4.13
C GLN A 92 -11.45 12.23 -5.34
N VAL A 93 -12.76 12.31 -5.13
CA VAL A 93 -13.73 12.47 -6.20
C VAL A 93 -13.39 13.81 -6.83
N LYS A 94 -12.71 13.80 -7.98
CA LYS A 94 -12.62 15.00 -8.82
C LYS A 94 -14.07 15.37 -9.11
N SER A 95 -14.49 16.53 -8.60
CA SER A 95 -15.76 17.15 -8.92
C SER A 95 -15.94 17.04 -10.43
N ILE A 96 -16.90 16.23 -10.86
CA ILE A 96 -17.32 16.26 -12.25
C ILE A 96 -18.08 17.57 -12.36
N ASP A 97 -17.49 18.55 -13.04
CA ASP A 97 -18.18 19.73 -13.53
C ASP A 97 -19.35 19.27 -14.40
N ALA A 98 -20.52 19.12 -13.77
CA ALA A 98 -21.79 19.18 -14.46
C ALA A 98 -22.19 20.66 -14.45
N GLY A 99 -22.11 21.29 -15.63
CA GLY A 99 -22.41 22.70 -15.82
C GLY A 99 -23.81 23.10 -15.35
N ASP A 100 -23.88 24.37 -14.96
CA ASP A 100 -25.03 25.25 -14.73
C ASP A 100 -26.18 24.69 -13.87
N GLU A 101 -26.24 25.14 -12.61
CA GLU A 101 -27.29 26.06 -12.16
C GLU A 101 -26.84 26.81 -10.87
N LEU A 102 -27.16 28.10 -10.80
CA LEU A 102 -26.74 29.02 -9.76
C LEU A 102 -27.17 28.56 -8.36
N SER A 103 -26.20 28.31 -7.48
CA SER A 103 -26.40 28.52 -6.04
C SER A 103 -25.10 29.00 -5.40
N ASP A 104 -25.13 30.27 -5.01
CA ASP A 104 -24.15 30.96 -4.18
C ASP A 104 -24.09 30.31 -2.79
N GLN A 105 -23.05 29.51 -2.54
CA GLN A 105 -22.37 29.34 -1.25
C GLN A 105 -21.24 28.32 -1.36
N SER A 106 -20.04 28.78 -1.04
CA SER A 106 -18.79 28.03 -0.98
C SER A 106 -18.87 26.78 -0.09
N LEU A 107 -18.84 25.60 -0.71
CA LEU A 107 -18.49 24.35 -0.04
C LEU A 107 -17.50 23.63 -0.95
N GLY A 108 -16.26 23.44 -0.48
CA GLY A 108 -15.27 22.62 -1.15
C GLY A 108 -15.77 21.17 -1.37
N PRO A 109 -15.00 20.34 -2.11
CA PRO A 109 -15.40 18.97 -2.40
C PRO A 109 -15.78 18.23 -1.11
N ARG A 110 -17.04 17.81 -1.01
CA ARG A 110 -17.54 17.04 0.14
C ARG A 110 -16.88 15.67 0.09
N VAL A 111 -15.94 15.41 0.99
CA VAL A 111 -15.25 14.11 1.09
C VAL A 111 -16.28 13.06 1.52
N LYS A 112 -16.71 12.20 0.59
CA LYS A 112 -17.60 11.07 0.89
C LYS A 112 -16.76 9.88 1.33
N SER A 113 -17.22 9.18 2.37
CA SER A 113 -16.57 7.94 2.80
C SER A 113 -16.72 6.83 1.74
N ALA A 114 -15.80 5.87 1.70
CA ALA A 114 -15.90 4.69 0.83
C ALA A 114 -17.24 3.96 1.02
N ASN A 115 -17.70 3.84 2.27
CA ASN A 115 -18.98 3.23 2.60
C ASN A 115 -20.15 4.02 2.01
N GLU A 116 -20.14 5.35 2.12
CA GLU A 116 -21.19 6.20 1.56
C GLU A 116 -21.29 6.07 0.03
N LEU A 117 -20.15 6.00 -0.66
CA LEU A 117 -20.10 5.79 -2.11
C LEU A 117 -20.70 4.44 -2.50
N VAL A 118 -20.38 3.38 -1.76
CA VAL A 118 -20.96 2.04 -1.99
C VAL A 118 -22.46 2.03 -1.70
N LEU A 119 -22.92 2.69 -0.63
CA LEU A 119 -24.35 2.83 -0.32
C LEU A 119 -25.08 3.60 -1.44
N ALA A 120 -24.45 4.62 -2.01
CA ALA A 120 -24.98 5.42 -3.12
C ALA A 120 -24.90 4.73 -4.50
N GLY A 121 -24.65 3.42 -4.55
CA GLY A 121 -24.62 2.65 -5.79
C GLY A 121 -23.25 2.55 -6.46
N GLY A 122 -22.18 2.93 -5.76
CA GLY A 122 -20.81 2.71 -6.20
C GLY A 122 -20.43 1.23 -6.27
N CYS A 123 -19.38 0.93 -7.01
CA CYS A 123 -18.85 -0.40 -7.26
C CYS A 123 -17.53 -0.61 -6.53
N ILE A 124 -17.13 -1.86 -6.30
CA ILE A 124 -15.82 -2.20 -5.74
C ILE A 124 -15.09 -3.06 -6.77
N PHE A 125 -13.87 -2.65 -7.15
CA PHE A 125 -13.00 -3.37 -8.09
C PHE A 125 -11.55 -3.30 -7.63
N ASN A 126 -10.89 -4.45 -7.48
CA ASN A 126 -9.51 -4.55 -6.98
C ASN A 126 -9.25 -3.64 -5.77
N GLU A 127 -10.11 -3.76 -4.74
CA GLU A 127 -10.02 -3.02 -3.47
C GLU A 127 -10.17 -1.50 -3.57
N ARG A 128 -10.49 -0.97 -4.77
CA ARG A 128 -10.89 0.42 -4.98
C ARG A 128 -12.41 0.52 -5.12
N VAL A 129 -12.97 1.57 -4.55
CA VAL A 129 -14.36 1.94 -4.77
C VAL A 129 -14.44 2.76 -6.07
N TYR A 130 -15.56 2.72 -6.76
CA TYR A 130 -15.83 3.57 -7.92
C TYR A 130 -17.23 4.14 -7.74
N PRO A 131 -17.40 5.47 -7.65
CA PRO A 131 -18.71 6.10 -7.65
C PRO A 131 -19.64 5.56 -8.74
N ASN A 132 -20.94 5.65 -8.48
CA ASN A 132 -21.93 5.32 -9.50
C ASN A 132 -21.77 6.27 -10.70
N GLY A 133 -21.63 5.71 -11.91
CA GLY A 133 -21.36 6.46 -13.13
C GLY A 133 -19.88 6.59 -13.49
N ASP A 134 -18.96 6.16 -12.63
CA ASP A 134 -17.52 6.22 -12.93
C ASP A 134 -17.15 5.31 -14.11
N GLU A 135 -16.19 5.79 -14.90
CA GLU A 135 -15.55 5.05 -15.97
C GLU A 135 -14.03 5.04 -15.77
N TRP A 136 -13.40 3.89 -15.96
CA TRP A 136 -11.95 3.75 -15.77
C TRP A 136 -11.32 2.67 -16.66
N HIS A 137 -10.00 2.75 -16.81
CA HIS A 137 -9.18 1.68 -17.35
C HIS A 137 -8.63 0.82 -16.21
N PRO A 138 -8.88 -0.51 -16.18
CA PRO A 138 -8.46 -1.32 -15.06
C PRO A 138 -6.94 -1.52 -15.07
N TYR A 139 -6.32 -1.43 -13.89
CA TYR A 139 -4.95 -1.86 -13.67
C TYR A 139 -4.91 -3.36 -13.42
N VAL A 140 -4.12 -4.08 -14.22
CA VAL A 140 -3.94 -5.53 -14.13
C VAL A 140 -2.45 -5.81 -13.97
N ALA A 141 -2.03 -6.18 -12.75
CA ALA A 141 -0.64 -6.55 -12.50
C ALA A 141 -0.28 -7.88 -13.21
N PRO A 142 0.94 -8.03 -13.76
CA PRO A 142 2.03 -7.05 -13.86
C PRO A 142 1.95 -6.11 -15.09
N PHE A 143 0.90 -6.24 -15.91
CA PHE A 143 0.76 -5.59 -17.23
C PHE A 143 0.44 -4.09 -17.18
N GLY A 144 0.01 -3.57 -16.04
CA GLY A 144 -0.29 -2.15 -15.89
C GLY A 144 -1.73 -1.79 -16.26
N GLU A 145 -1.95 -0.54 -16.65
CA GLU A 145 -3.26 -0.03 -17.03
C GLU A 145 -3.70 -0.54 -18.41
N MET A 146 -4.84 -1.23 -18.45
CA MET A 146 -5.40 -1.79 -19.68
C MET A 146 -6.17 -0.72 -20.46
N ARG A 147 -5.45 0.15 -21.18
CA ARG A 147 -6.01 1.28 -21.93
C ARG A 147 -7.07 0.91 -22.97
N CYS A 148 -7.04 -0.32 -23.47
CA CYS A 148 -8.03 -0.83 -24.41
C CYS A 148 -9.25 -1.50 -23.77
N VAL A 149 -9.34 -1.52 -22.44
CA VAL A 149 -10.50 -1.98 -21.68
C VAL A 149 -11.07 -0.79 -20.93
N LYS A 150 -12.37 -0.53 -21.10
CA LYS A 150 -13.09 0.49 -20.36
C LYS A 150 -14.13 -0.17 -19.49
N CYS A 151 -14.07 0.08 -18.19
CA CYS A 151 -15.03 -0.36 -17.21
C CYS A 151 -15.95 0.81 -16.83
N HIS A 152 -17.22 0.50 -16.58
CA HIS A 152 -18.24 1.45 -16.16
C HIS A 152 -18.96 0.91 -14.91
N CYS A 153 -19.10 1.74 -13.88
CA CYS A 153 -19.88 1.42 -12.69
C CYS A 153 -21.32 1.91 -12.83
N LYS A 154 -22.31 1.02 -12.72
CA LYS A 154 -23.73 1.38 -12.67
C LYS A 154 -24.45 0.59 -11.59
N ASN A 155 -24.98 1.27 -10.58
CA ASN A 155 -25.78 0.68 -9.51
C ASN A 155 -25.14 -0.60 -8.94
N LYS A 156 -23.90 -0.48 -8.44
CA LYS A 156 -23.08 -1.57 -7.89
C LYS A 156 -22.66 -2.64 -8.90
N THR A 157 -23.02 -2.50 -10.18
CA THR A 157 -22.66 -3.43 -11.25
C THR A 157 -21.53 -2.84 -12.09
N ILE A 158 -20.48 -3.63 -12.27
CA ILE A 158 -19.35 -3.27 -13.14
C ILE A 158 -19.57 -3.92 -14.51
N LYS A 159 -19.45 -3.11 -15.57
CA LYS A 159 -19.42 -3.62 -16.95
C LYS A 159 -18.14 -3.16 -17.62
N CYS A 160 -17.32 -4.11 -18.06
CA CYS A 160 -16.10 -3.82 -18.80
C CYS A 160 -16.25 -4.25 -20.26
N GLY A 161 -15.78 -3.42 -21.18
CA GLY A 161 -15.78 -3.68 -22.62
C GLY A 161 -14.45 -3.31 -23.24
N ARG A 162 -14.11 -3.95 -24.35
CA ARG A 162 -12.96 -3.53 -25.17
C ARG A 162 -13.33 -2.31 -26.00
N ILE A 163 -12.44 -1.33 -26.05
CA ILE A 163 -12.59 -0.19 -26.96
C ILE A 163 -12.45 -0.69 -28.40
N LYS A 164 -13.40 -0.31 -29.25
CA LYS A 164 -13.33 -0.55 -30.69
C LYS A 164 -12.58 0.62 -31.32
N CYS A 165 -11.42 0.34 -31.88
CA CYS A 165 -10.64 1.36 -32.56
C CYS A 165 -11.05 1.50 -34.03
N PRO A 166 -11.02 2.72 -34.58
CA PRO A 166 -11.17 2.92 -36.01
C PRO A 166 -10.00 2.29 -36.77
N SER A 167 -10.28 1.79 -37.98
CA SER A 167 -9.24 1.34 -38.90
C SER A 167 -8.50 2.55 -39.47
N VAL A 168 -7.17 2.54 -39.40
CA VAL A 168 -6.30 3.53 -40.03
C VAL A 168 -5.63 2.94 -41.27
N THR A 169 -5.43 3.75 -42.31
CA THR A 169 -4.92 3.31 -43.63
C THR A 169 -3.50 3.76 -43.94
N CYS A 170 -2.85 4.50 -43.03
CA CYS A 170 -1.48 4.95 -43.20
C CYS A 170 -0.47 3.80 -43.09
N SER A 171 0.71 4.00 -43.68
CA SER A 171 1.76 2.99 -43.73
C SER A 171 2.44 2.72 -42.38
N LYS A 172 2.38 3.67 -41.44
CA LYS A 172 3.00 3.58 -40.11
C LYS A 172 2.03 4.05 -39.01
N PRO A 173 1.07 3.22 -38.61
CA PRO A 173 0.25 3.51 -37.45
C PRO A 173 1.05 3.38 -36.15
N ILE A 174 0.93 4.35 -35.26
CA ILE A 174 1.54 4.36 -33.92
C ILE A 174 0.46 4.33 -32.85
N ILE A 175 0.69 3.64 -31.74
CA ILE A 175 -0.21 3.66 -30.57
C ILE A 175 0.48 4.52 -29.49
N PRO A 176 -0.05 5.71 -29.17
CA PRO A 176 0.49 6.56 -28.11
C PRO A 176 0.43 5.85 -26.75
N GLU A 177 1.40 6.10 -25.86
CA GLU A 177 1.48 5.44 -24.55
C GLU A 177 0.23 5.61 -23.70
N ASP A 178 -0.49 6.74 -23.84
CA ASP A 178 -1.68 7.11 -23.08
C ASP A 178 -3.01 6.75 -23.77
N ARG A 179 -2.98 6.09 -24.93
CA ARG A 179 -4.18 5.77 -25.72
C ARG A 179 -4.29 4.29 -26.06
N CYS A 180 -5.52 3.86 -26.34
CA CYS A 180 -5.74 2.52 -26.89
C CYS A 180 -5.52 2.46 -28.41
N CYS A 181 -6.01 3.48 -29.13
CA CYS A 181 -6.19 3.37 -30.57
C CYS A 181 -4.99 3.90 -31.35
N PRO A 182 -4.66 3.25 -32.48
CA PRO A 182 -3.58 3.71 -33.35
C PRO A 182 -3.97 5.02 -34.01
N VAL A 183 -2.97 5.87 -34.20
CA VAL A 183 -3.04 7.10 -34.98
C VAL A 183 -1.96 7.07 -36.06
N CYS A 184 -2.15 7.83 -37.13
CA CYS A 184 -1.10 8.02 -38.11
C CYS A 184 -0.09 9.02 -37.56
N SER A 185 1.20 8.72 -37.68
CA SER A 185 2.23 9.72 -37.45
C SER A 185 2.22 10.71 -38.60
N ASP A 186 2.07 12.00 -38.31
CA ASP A 186 2.30 13.07 -39.27
C ASP A 186 3.83 13.26 -39.37
N ASP A 187 4.48 12.51 -40.28
CA ASP A 187 5.84 12.83 -40.77
C ASP A 187 5.73 13.62 -42.08
#